data_AF-A0A8X7VIN7-F1
#
_entry.id   AF-A0A8X7VIN7-F1
#
_cell.length_a   1.000
_cell.length_b   1.000
_cell.length_c   1.000
_cell.angle_alpha   90.00
_cell.angle_beta   90.00
_cell.angle_gamma   90.00
#
_symmetry.space_group_name_H-M   'P 1'
#
loop_
_entity.id
_entity.type
_entity.pdbx_description
1 polymer ?
#
loop_
_entity_poly.entity_id
_entity_poly.type
_entity_poly.pdbx_seq_one_letter_code
_entity_poly.pdbx_strand_id
1 'polypeptide(L)'
;MRKRDLAILMLSGCAIFLTLQHEGDFAFKEHVKHESDHLPPPLIADLNGDGKKEVLVATNDAKIQVLEPQTRRVDEGFSEARVLAEFSLLPDKIRVASGRRAVAMATSVIDRYYKDGTPQKQVLVVVTSDSLAAFST
;
A
#
# COMPACT_ATOMS: atom_id res chain seq x y z
N MET A 1 -9.45 29.04 56.84
CA MET A 1 -9.39 27.76 56.11
C MET A 1 -8.09 27.07 56.48
N ARG A 2 -8.14 25.81 56.89
CA ARG A 2 -7.00 25.17 57.58
C ARG A 2 -5.93 24.83 56.54
N LYS A 3 -4.63 24.90 56.91
CA LYS A 3 -3.50 24.55 56.03
C LYS A 3 -3.66 23.19 55.31
N ARG A 4 -4.46 22.29 55.90
CA ARG A 4 -4.82 20.97 55.37
C ARG A 4 -5.70 21.06 54.12
N ASP A 5 -6.66 21.97 54.07
CA ASP A 5 -7.60 22.11 52.95
C ASP A 5 -6.86 22.63 51.71
N LEU A 6 -5.90 23.56 51.92
CA LEU A 6 -5.03 24.06 50.86
C LEU A 6 -4.12 22.96 50.29
N ALA A 7 -3.58 22.10 51.16
CA ALA A 7 -2.73 20.99 50.74
C ALA A 7 -3.52 19.99 49.87
N ILE A 8 -4.76 19.69 50.24
CA ILE A 8 -5.65 18.80 49.46
C ILE A 8 -5.97 19.44 48.10
N LEU A 9 -6.28 20.74 48.08
CA LEU A 9 -6.56 21.47 46.83
C LEU A 9 -5.36 21.46 45.88
N MET A 10 -4.15 21.70 46.41
CA MET A 10 -2.91 21.65 45.63
C MET A 10 -2.57 20.24 45.14
N LEU A 11 -2.77 19.22 45.98
CA LEU A 11 -2.50 17.83 45.60
C LEU A 11 -3.46 17.36 44.49
N SER A 12 -4.74 17.73 44.58
CA SER A 12 -5.75 17.45 43.56
C SER A 12 -5.43 18.14 42.23
N GLY A 13 -5.03 19.43 42.26
CA GLY A 13 -4.63 20.16 41.07
C GLY A 13 -3.40 19.56 40.39
N CYS A 14 -2.38 19.17 41.16
CA CYS A 14 -1.19 18.50 40.63
C CYS A 14 -1.51 17.12 40.03
N ALA A 15 -2.39 16.33 40.66
CA ALA A 15 -2.80 15.03 40.12
C ALA A 15 -3.48 15.18 38.75
N ILE A 16 -4.43 16.11 38.63
CA ILE A 16 -5.11 16.40 37.36
C ILE A 16 -4.11 16.89 36.31
N PHE A 17 -3.19 17.79 36.68
CA PHE A 17 -2.18 18.31 35.77
C PHE A 17 -1.20 17.24 35.27
N LEU A 18 -0.77 16.33 36.15
CA LEU A 18 0.11 15.21 35.78
C LEU A 18 -0.62 14.16 34.92
N THR A 19 -1.89 13.89 35.20
CA THR A 19 -2.72 13.01 34.36
C THR A 19 -2.93 13.60 32.97
N LEU A 20 -3.25 14.90 32.86
CA LEU A 20 -3.45 15.58 31.58
C LEU A 20 -2.18 15.63 30.72
N GLN A 21 -0.98 15.71 31.32
CA GLN A 21 0.26 15.61 30.54
C GLN A 21 0.54 14.20 30.03
N HIS A 22 0.04 13.16 30.72
CA HIS A 22 0.30 11.76 30.36
C HIS A 22 -0.75 11.17 29.39
N GLU A 23 -1.83 11.90 29.09
CA GLU A 23 -2.84 11.52 28.07
C GLU A 23 -2.31 11.65 26.62
N GLY A 24 -1.12 12.22 26.43
CA GLY A 24 -0.50 12.37 25.11
C GLY A 24 0.16 11.11 24.55
N ASP A 25 0.28 10.02 25.32
CA ASP A 25 1.06 8.84 24.91
C ASP A 25 0.26 7.53 24.86
N PHE A 26 -1.08 7.60 24.95
CA PHE A 26 -1.95 6.51 24.52
C PHE A 26 -2.28 6.66 23.04
N ALA A 27 -1.25 6.78 22.21
CA ALA A 27 -1.39 6.34 20.84
C ALA A 27 -1.61 4.83 20.91
N PHE A 28 -2.85 4.39 20.69
CA PHE A 28 -3.14 3.01 20.30
C PHE A 28 -2.41 2.77 18.98
N LYS A 29 -1.11 2.51 19.07
CA LYS A 29 -0.34 1.92 18.00
C LYS A 29 -0.72 0.46 18.08
N GLU A 30 -1.92 0.16 17.56
CA GLU A 30 -2.22 -1.15 17.03
C GLU A 30 -0.95 -1.57 16.28
N HIS A 31 -0.16 -2.44 16.90
CA HIS A 31 0.79 -3.25 16.17
C HIS A 31 -0.11 -4.18 15.38
N VAL A 32 -0.68 -3.66 14.30
CA VAL A 32 -1.18 -4.48 13.21
C VAL A 32 0.08 -5.13 12.68
N LYS A 33 0.48 -6.24 13.30
CA LYS A 33 1.23 -7.26 12.62
C LYS A 33 0.36 -7.57 11.41
N HIS A 34 0.70 -6.99 10.27
CA HIS A 34 0.17 -7.40 8.98
C HIS A 34 0.77 -8.79 8.69
N GLU A 35 0.40 -9.76 9.53
CA GLU A 35 0.48 -11.19 9.28
C GLU A 35 -0.82 -11.61 8.58
N SER A 36 -1.41 -10.69 7.81
CA SER A 36 -2.49 -11.00 6.90
C SER A 36 -1.83 -11.76 5.76
N ASP A 37 -2.02 -13.07 5.64
CA ASP A 37 -1.52 -13.93 4.54
C ASP A 37 -2.11 -13.59 3.14
N HIS A 38 -2.71 -12.42 3.04
CA HIS A 38 -3.46 -11.96 1.90
C HIS A 38 -2.57 -11.16 0.95
N LEU A 39 -2.79 -11.37 -0.34
CA LEU A 39 -2.26 -10.54 -1.40
C LEU A 39 -3.13 -9.27 -1.54
N PRO A 40 -2.54 -8.14 -1.95
CA PRO A 40 -3.31 -6.94 -2.23
C PRO A 40 -4.33 -7.20 -3.33
N PRO A 41 -5.48 -6.51 -3.30
CA PRO A 41 -6.48 -6.64 -4.35
C PRO A 41 -5.89 -6.28 -5.72
N PRO A 42 -6.37 -6.91 -6.80
CA PRO A 42 -5.91 -6.58 -8.14
C PRO A 42 -6.28 -5.14 -8.49
N LEU A 43 -5.41 -4.48 -9.27
CA LEU A 43 -5.65 -3.12 -9.77
C LEU A 43 -5.98 -3.14 -11.25
N ILE A 44 -6.73 -2.14 -11.71
CA ILE A 44 -7.10 -1.99 -13.13
C ILE A 44 -6.71 -0.59 -13.57
N ALA A 45 -5.77 -0.47 -14.51
CA ALA A 45 -5.28 0.80 -15.02
C ALA A 45 -4.69 0.67 -16.43
N ASP A 46 -4.63 1.79 -17.16
CA ASP A 46 -4.04 1.90 -18.50
C ASP A 46 -2.54 2.24 -18.41
N LEU A 47 -1.70 1.24 -18.18
CA LEU A 47 -0.28 1.44 -17.84
C LEU A 47 0.56 1.92 -19.02
N ASN A 48 0.12 1.64 -20.25
CA ASN A 48 0.86 1.93 -21.48
C ASN A 48 0.32 3.16 -22.23
N GLY A 49 -0.81 3.72 -21.80
CA GLY A 49 -1.45 4.89 -22.39
C GLY A 49 -2.13 4.62 -23.74
N ASP A 50 -2.46 3.35 -24.05
CA ASP A 50 -3.12 2.96 -25.29
C ASP A 50 -4.66 3.07 -25.23
N GLY A 51 -5.20 3.43 -24.06
CA GLY A 51 -6.63 3.56 -23.80
C GLY A 51 -7.33 2.26 -23.41
N LYS A 52 -6.63 1.13 -23.40
CA LYS A 52 -7.09 -0.14 -22.84
C LYS A 52 -6.61 -0.24 -21.40
N LYS A 53 -7.31 -1.06 -20.61
CA LYS A 53 -6.97 -1.27 -19.20
C LYS A 53 -6.31 -2.62 -19.03
N GLU A 54 -5.15 -2.62 -18.39
CA GLU A 54 -4.51 -3.82 -17.89
C GLU A 54 -4.96 -4.13 -16.46
N VAL A 55 -4.81 -5.41 -16.07
CA VAL A 55 -5.03 -5.88 -14.71
C VAL A 55 -3.69 -6.19 -14.07
N LEU A 56 -3.43 -5.61 -12.90
CA LEU A 56 -2.22 -5.88 -12.12
C LEU A 56 -2.55 -6.81 -10.97
N VAL A 57 -1.79 -7.90 -10.85
CA VAL A 57 -1.98 -8.94 -9.84
C VAL A 57 -0.66 -9.17 -9.12
N ALA A 58 -0.67 -9.08 -7.79
CA ALA A 58 0.44 -9.55 -6.97
C ALA A 58 0.34 -11.06 -6.77
N THR A 59 1.48 -11.74 -6.86
CA THR A 59 1.58 -13.19 -6.67
C THR A 59 2.39 -13.52 -5.42
N ASN A 60 2.16 -14.70 -4.86
CA ASN A 60 2.82 -15.16 -3.63
C ASN A 60 4.33 -15.38 -3.79
N ASP A 61 4.83 -15.51 -5.02
CA ASP A 61 6.26 -15.61 -5.33
C ASP A 61 6.96 -14.24 -5.38
N ALA A 62 6.37 -13.22 -4.76
CA ALA A 62 6.87 -11.86 -4.70
C ALA A 62 7.04 -11.22 -6.09
N LYS A 63 6.07 -11.43 -6.97
CA LYS A 63 6.02 -10.81 -8.28
C LYS A 63 4.73 -10.04 -8.50
N ILE A 64 4.76 -9.15 -9.48
CA ILE A 64 3.60 -8.43 -10.01
C ILE A 64 3.45 -8.81 -11.47
N GLN A 65 2.28 -9.35 -11.83
CA GLN A 65 1.93 -9.64 -13.21
C GLN A 65 1.01 -8.57 -13.77
N VAL A 66 1.29 -8.14 -15.00
CA VAL A 66 0.44 -7.25 -15.79
C VAL A 66 -0.26 -8.10 -16.83
N LEU A 67 -1.58 -8.12 -16.78
CA LEU A 67 -2.44 -8.96 -17.61
C LEU A 67 -3.28 -8.10 -18.55
N GLU A 68 -3.26 -8.42 -19.84
CA GLU A 68 -4.19 -7.90 -20.83
C GLU A 68 -5.40 -8.84 -20.91
N PRO A 69 -6.61 -8.38 -20.51
CA PRO A 69 -7.82 -9.18 -20.66
C PRO A 69 -8.18 -9.29 -22.14
N GLN A 70 -8.29 -10.53 -22.65
CA GLN A 70 -8.78 -10.73 -24.01
C GLN A 70 -10.26 -10.36 -24.09
N THR A 71 -10.59 -9.38 -24.93
CA THR A 71 -11.96 -8.94 -25.22
C THR A 71 -12.67 -9.81 -26.27
N ARG A 72 -11.98 -10.81 -26.82
CA ARG A 72 -12.59 -11.75 -27.76
C ARG A 72 -13.65 -12.54 -27.03
N ARG A 73 -14.92 -12.27 -27.32
CA ARG A 73 -16.03 -13.11 -26.87
C ARG A 73 -15.83 -14.49 -27.48
N VAL A 74 -15.40 -15.42 -26.64
CA VAL A 74 -15.59 -16.84 -26.92
C VAL A 74 -17.02 -17.10 -26.46
N ASP A 75 -17.88 -17.49 -27.40
CA ASP A 75 -19.33 -17.57 -27.19
C ASP A 75 -19.74 -18.52 -26.04
N GLU A 76 -18.82 -19.30 -25.47
CA GLU A 76 -19.08 -20.25 -24.37
C GLU A 76 -17.94 -20.42 -23.34
N GLY A 77 -17.13 -19.38 -23.01
CA GLY A 77 -16.09 -19.59 -21.98
C GLY A 77 -15.30 -18.40 -21.44
N PHE A 78 -14.52 -18.67 -20.39
CA PHE A 78 -13.48 -17.77 -19.89
C PHE A 78 -12.33 -17.71 -20.90
N SER A 79 -11.91 -16.50 -21.27
CA SER A 79 -10.75 -16.29 -22.13
C SER A 79 -9.50 -16.10 -21.27
N GLU A 80 -8.41 -16.78 -21.62
CA GLU A 80 -7.14 -16.61 -20.92
C GLU A 80 -6.62 -15.18 -21.10
N ALA A 81 -6.26 -14.54 -20.00
CA ALA A 81 -5.61 -13.24 -20.02
C ALA A 81 -4.14 -13.40 -20.44
N ARG A 82 -3.66 -12.47 -21.28
CA ARG A 82 -2.27 -12.50 -21.73
C ARG A 82 -1.38 -11.77 -20.73
N VAL A 83 -0.32 -12.42 -20.25
CA VAL A 83 0.71 -11.74 -19.43
C VAL A 83 1.54 -10.82 -20.35
N LEU A 84 1.47 -9.51 -20.12
CA LEU A 84 2.25 -8.51 -20.83
C LEU A 84 3.64 -8.33 -20.21
N ALA A 85 3.71 -8.33 -18.88
CA ALA A 85 4.94 -8.14 -18.13
C ALA A 85 4.87 -8.81 -16.75
N GLU A 86 6.03 -9.17 -16.22
CA GLU A 86 6.21 -9.69 -14.87
C GLU A 86 7.35 -8.92 -14.18
N PHE A 87 7.09 -8.36 -13.01
CA PHE A 87 8.06 -7.61 -12.21
C PHE A 87 8.35 -8.35 -10.92
N SER A 88 9.61 -8.68 -10.68
CA SER A 88 10.06 -9.26 -9.41
C SER A 88 10.25 -8.18 -8.36
N LEU A 89 9.69 -8.40 -7.16
CA LEU A 89 9.94 -7.57 -5.97
C LEU A 89 11.22 -8.00 -5.23
N LEU A 90 11.82 -9.12 -5.63
CA LEU A 90 13.05 -9.65 -5.05
C LEU A 90 14.29 -8.92 -5.58
N PRO A 91 15.33 -8.68 -4.76
CA PRO A 91 16.59 -8.12 -5.25
C PRO A 91 17.27 -9.08 -6.24
N ASP A 92 17.88 -8.54 -7.31
CA ASP A 92 18.61 -9.31 -8.34
C ASP A 92 19.69 -10.25 -7.79
N LYS A 93 20.16 -10.03 -6.55
CA LYS A 93 21.25 -10.77 -5.91
C LYS A 93 20.87 -11.58 -4.67
N ILE A 94 19.61 -11.58 -4.23
CA ILE A 94 19.20 -12.24 -2.98
C ILE A 94 17.95 -13.07 -3.25
N ARG A 95 18.11 -14.41 -3.24
CA ARG A 95 17.02 -15.40 -3.42
C ARG A 95 16.23 -15.64 -2.13
N VAL A 96 16.13 -14.63 -1.26
CA VAL A 96 15.38 -14.73 -0.01
C VAL A 96 14.04 -14.05 -0.22
N ALA A 97 12.99 -14.86 -0.38
CA ALA A 97 11.61 -14.38 -0.46
C ALA A 97 11.02 -14.04 0.92
N SER A 98 11.71 -14.42 2.01
CA SER A 98 11.31 -14.10 3.38
C SER A 98 11.34 -12.58 3.56
N GLY A 99 10.15 -11.98 3.74
CA GLY A 99 10.00 -10.57 4.14
C GLY A 99 9.55 -9.59 3.05
N ARG A 100 9.56 -9.96 1.75
CA ARG A 100 9.06 -9.07 0.67
C ARG A 100 7.80 -9.61 0.03
N ARG A 101 6.68 -9.53 0.75
CA ARG A 101 5.36 -9.77 0.16
C ARG A 101 4.66 -8.45 -0.09
N ALA A 102 4.00 -8.32 -1.24
CA ALA A 102 3.14 -7.17 -1.49
C ALA A 102 2.00 -7.16 -0.45
N VAL A 103 1.78 -6.01 0.18
CA VAL A 103 0.75 -5.77 1.19
C VAL A 103 -0.29 -4.79 0.66
N ALA A 104 0.17 -3.76 -0.05
CA ALA A 104 -0.70 -2.78 -0.70
C ALA A 104 -0.16 -2.41 -2.09
N MET A 105 -1.07 -2.13 -3.01
CA MET A 105 -0.74 -1.61 -4.33
C MET A 105 -1.59 -0.38 -4.62
N ALA A 106 -0.99 0.63 -5.25
CA ALA A 106 -1.70 1.80 -5.75
C ALA A 106 -1.13 2.21 -7.11
N THR A 107 -1.98 2.74 -7.98
CA THR A 107 -1.60 3.30 -9.28
C THR A 107 -1.89 4.79 -9.33
N SER A 108 -0.99 5.56 -9.96
CA SER A 108 -1.16 7.00 -10.19
C SER A 108 -0.33 7.47 -11.37
N VAL A 109 -0.42 8.76 -11.73
CA VAL A 109 0.35 9.38 -12.81
C VAL A 109 1.46 10.25 -12.23
N ILE A 110 2.69 10.16 -12.76
CA ILE A 110 3.81 11.03 -12.33
C ILE A 110 3.64 12.44 -12.91
N ASP A 111 3.42 12.52 -14.21
CA ASP A 111 3.37 13.80 -14.91
C ASP A 111 1.94 14.33 -14.96
N ARG A 112 1.67 15.38 -14.18
CA ARG A 112 0.42 16.15 -14.30
C ARG A 112 0.34 16.98 -15.59
N TYR A 113 1.48 17.24 -16.23
CA TYR A 113 1.53 18.04 -17.45
C TYR A 113 1.25 17.17 -18.66
N TYR A 114 -0.02 17.12 -19.04
CA TYR A 114 -0.46 16.60 -20.32
C TYR A 114 0.14 17.45 -21.45
N LYS A 115 1.14 16.92 -22.15
CA LYS A 115 1.49 17.41 -23.49
C LYS A 115 0.67 16.60 -24.48
N ASP A 116 -0.13 17.28 -25.29
CA ASP A 116 -0.94 16.67 -26.34
C ASP A 116 -0.11 15.66 -27.13
N GLY A 117 -0.56 14.40 -27.14
CA GLY A 117 0.05 13.33 -27.93
C GLY A 117 1.17 12.51 -27.26
N THR A 118 1.57 12.80 -26.01
CA THR A 118 2.49 11.91 -25.26
C THR A 118 1.72 10.97 -24.31
N PRO A 119 1.99 9.65 -24.31
CA PRO A 119 1.34 8.72 -23.40
C PRO A 119 1.65 9.09 -21.94
N GLN A 120 0.63 9.04 -21.07
CA GLN A 120 0.79 9.36 -19.65
C GLN A 120 1.58 8.25 -18.96
N LYS A 121 2.67 8.61 -18.29
CA LYS A 121 3.45 7.66 -17.48
C LYS A 121 2.69 7.31 -16.22
N GLN A 122 2.33 6.04 -16.08
CA GLN A 122 1.73 5.51 -14.88
C GLN A 122 2.79 4.93 -13.94
N VAL A 123 2.52 5.10 -12.65
CA VAL A 123 3.31 4.54 -11.57
C VAL A 123 2.48 3.55 -10.80
N LEU A 124 3.06 2.38 -10.62
CA LEU A 124 2.63 1.41 -9.63
C LEU A 124 3.50 1.54 -8.39
N VAL A 125 2.88 1.88 -7.27
CA VAL A 125 3.51 1.80 -5.94
C VAL A 125 3.08 0.49 -5.30
N VAL A 126 4.05 -0.32 -4.90
CA VAL A 126 3.86 -1.57 -4.17
C VAL A 126 4.52 -1.43 -2.80
N VAL A 127 3.71 -1.48 -1.75
CA VAL A 127 4.21 -1.57 -0.38
C VAL A 127 4.43 -3.04 -0.07
N THR A 128 5.66 -3.40 0.27
CA THR A 128 5.99 -4.74 0.78
C THR A 128 6.15 -4.72 2.29
N SER A 129 5.99 -5.88 2.94
CA SER A 129 6.06 -6.03 4.40
C SER A 129 7.32 -5.41 5.04
N ASP A 130 8.43 -5.37 4.30
CA ASP A 130 9.71 -4.84 4.79
C ASP A 130 10.19 -3.57 4.03
N SER A 131 9.57 -3.20 2.91
CA SER A 131 10.08 -2.10 2.06
C SER A 131 9.06 -1.54 1.06
N LEU A 132 9.24 -0.31 0.59
CA LEU A 132 8.43 0.28 -0.49
C LEU A 132 9.13 0.09 -1.84
N ALA A 133 8.42 -0.40 -2.85
CA ALA A 133 8.86 -0.52 -4.23
C ALA A 133 7.99 0.35 -5.13
N ALA A 134 8.60 1.11 -6.03
CA ALA A 134 7.89 1.94 -7.01
C ALA A 134 8.35 1.56 -8.42
N PHE A 135 7.40 1.33 -9.31
CA PHE A 135 7.60 1.00 -10.71
C PHE A 135 6.96 2.08 -11.57
N SER A 136 7.68 2.57 -12.60
CA SER A 136 7.15 3.50 -13.61
C SER A 136 7.31 2.88 -14.98
N THR A 137 6.31 3.09 -15.84
CA THR A 137 6.45 2.92 -17.28
C THR A 137 7.04 4.18 -17.92
#